data_AF-A0A656HBP3-F1
#
_entry.id   AF-A0A656HBP3-F1
#
_cell.length_a   1.000
_cell.length_b   1.000
_cell.length_c   1.000
_cell.angle_alpha   90.00
_cell.angle_beta   90.00
_cell.angle_gamma   90.00
#
_symmetry.space_group_name_H-M   'P 1'
#
loop_
_entity.id
_entity.type
_entity.pdbx_description
1 polymer ?
#
loop_
_entity_poly.entity_id
_entity_poly.type
_entity_poly.pdbx_seq_one_letter_code
_entity_poly.pdbx_strand_id
1 'polypeptide(L)'
;MKFLRPLPHTPIKPAILLVATLTTLPAASAKAQEDIICQAQVLAPASYQTSSENVTVFEAGAAYSTTPVQMGYGGRKVKIADAYVEYSIIPAVFKEVTETIEVERERVEIETLPPTYRTETKRIKVKEATQRWNPACPQVQSDTGQQVPPYCLLAVPAEYTEVTREVIDTPARTIKKIIPARTETVIRKVLVEPAKVVRKEMPAVYTTVKLARVEQPSKVVTTQLPAKTQAIPSHKQTRPERIVQMPALCETSVSHDTILQLQGHLQQQGYYQGTPDGVLGPKTRAALTRYQENNQLAAGAITLETLRKLHLR
;
A
#
# COMPACT_ATOMS: atom_id res chain seq x y z
N MET A 1 -19.07 46.08 -72.57
CA MET A 1 -20.08 47.14 -72.27
C MET A 1 -19.28 48.41 -71.96
N LYS A 2 -18.96 49.34 -72.89
CA LYS A 2 -19.82 50.35 -73.58
C LYS A 2 -20.98 50.76 -72.67
N PHE A 3 -21.08 52.00 -72.17
CA PHE A 3 -21.43 53.26 -72.86
C PHE A 3 -20.92 54.46 -72.01
N LEU A 4 -20.07 55.35 -72.53
CA LEU A 4 -20.31 56.66 -73.21
C LEU A 4 -20.07 57.90 -72.30
N ARG A 5 -19.06 58.70 -72.72
CA ARG A 5 -18.83 60.15 -72.50
C ARG A 5 -20.01 61.01 -73.05
N PRO A 6 -20.11 62.37 -72.95
CA PRO A 6 -19.04 63.40 -72.79
C PRO A 6 -19.38 64.71 -72.00
N LEU A 7 -18.36 65.58 -71.87
CA LEU A 7 -18.41 67.04 -71.61
C LEU A 7 -19.05 67.83 -72.79
N PRO A 8 -19.33 69.14 -72.68
CA PRO A 8 -18.35 70.11 -73.22
C PRO A 8 -18.26 71.49 -72.52
N HIS A 9 -17.08 72.10 -72.73
CA HIS A 9 -16.76 73.53 -72.57
C HIS A 9 -17.19 74.36 -73.80
N THR A 10 -17.02 75.69 -73.67
CA THR A 10 -16.68 76.74 -74.70
C THR A 10 -17.80 77.78 -75.02
N PRO A 11 -17.54 78.91 -75.72
CA PRO A 11 -17.15 80.21 -75.13
C PRO A 11 -17.81 81.50 -75.74
N ILE A 12 -17.65 82.66 -75.05
CA ILE A 12 -17.32 84.04 -75.52
C ILE A 12 -18.17 84.81 -76.60
N LYS A 13 -18.67 86.02 -76.16
CA LYS A 13 -18.93 87.36 -76.83
C LYS A 13 -20.10 87.54 -77.84
N PRO A 14 -20.57 88.79 -78.17
CA PRO A 14 -20.13 90.16 -77.78
C PRO A 14 -21.24 91.20 -77.40
N ALA A 15 -20.76 92.31 -76.82
CA ALA A 15 -21.11 93.75 -76.85
C ALA A 15 -22.43 94.34 -77.42
N ILE A 16 -22.70 95.58 -76.95
CA ILE A 16 -23.48 96.74 -77.50
C ILE A 16 -24.76 97.01 -76.69
N LEU A 17 -24.78 98.01 -75.79
CA LEU A 17 -25.05 99.46 -75.94
C LEU A 17 -26.56 99.83 -75.86
N LEU A 18 -26.81 101.01 -75.30
CA LEU A 18 -28.04 101.83 -75.27
C LEU A 18 -28.99 101.78 -74.05
N VAL A 19 -28.97 102.93 -73.37
CA VAL A 19 -30.09 103.82 -73.01
C VAL A 19 -30.85 103.60 -71.70
N ALA A 20 -30.76 104.68 -70.92
CA ALA A 20 -31.53 105.04 -69.76
C ALA A 20 -33.04 105.06 -69.99
N THR A 21 -33.79 104.55 -69.02
CA THR A 21 -35.03 105.19 -68.57
C THR A 21 -35.15 105.00 -67.06
N LEU A 22 -35.07 106.12 -66.33
CA LEU A 22 -35.58 106.22 -64.97
C LEU A 22 -37.07 105.84 -64.99
N THR A 23 -37.42 104.77 -64.28
CA THR A 23 -38.77 104.57 -63.79
C THR A 23 -38.68 104.29 -62.29
N THR A 24 -38.90 105.37 -61.54
CA THR A 24 -39.15 105.36 -60.11
C THR A 24 -40.40 104.53 -59.81
N LEU A 25 -40.21 103.36 -59.20
CA LEU A 25 -41.25 102.69 -58.42
C LEU A 25 -40.99 102.92 -56.92
N PRO A 26 -42.06 103.06 -56.12
CA PRO A 26 -42.01 103.65 -54.79
C PRO A 26 -41.31 102.71 -53.81
N ALA A 27 -40.39 103.28 -53.04
CA ALA A 27 -39.89 102.71 -51.80
C ALA A 27 -41.07 102.58 -50.82
N ALA A 28 -41.69 101.42 -50.78
CA ALA A 28 -42.40 100.99 -49.57
C ALA A 28 -41.32 100.66 -48.53
N SER A 29 -40.89 101.68 -47.80
CA SER A 29 -40.04 101.55 -46.62
C SER A 29 -40.81 100.82 -45.53
N ALA A 30 -40.86 99.49 -45.61
CA ALA A 30 -40.89 98.69 -44.40
C ALA A 30 -39.57 98.99 -43.71
N LYS A 31 -39.62 99.67 -42.55
CA LYS A 31 -38.44 99.80 -41.68
C LYS A 31 -37.95 98.37 -41.41
N ALA A 32 -36.87 97.96 -42.08
CA ALA A 32 -36.14 96.78 -41.71
C ALA A 32 -35.57 97.06 -40.32
N GLN A 33 -36.21 96.49 -39.30
CA GLN A 33 -35.72 96.52 -37.94
C GLN A 33 -34.39 95.78 -37.96
N GLU A 34 -33.29 96.52 -37.87
CA GLU A 34 -31.95 95.97 -37.98
C GLU A 34 -31.63 95.20 -36.68
N ASP A 35 -31.45 93.89 -36.79
CA ASP A 35 -31.14 93.05 -35.62
C ASP A 35 -29.85 93.54 -34.95
N ILE A 36 -29.96 93.98 -33.69
CA ILE A 36 -28.84 94.54 -32.93
C ILE A 36 -28.00 93.40 -32.33
N ILE A 37 -26.67 93.54 -32.42
CA ILE A 37 -25.71 92.61 -31.82
C ILE A 37 -25.35 93.09 -30.42
N CYS A 38 -25.53 92.22 -29.42
CA CYS A 38 -25.14 92.42 -28.03
C CYS A 38 -24.03 91.44 -27.62
N GLN A 39 -23.33 91.76 -26.53
CA GLN A 39 -22.47 90.80 -25.84
C GLN A 39 -23.31 90.02 -24.83
N ALA A 40 -23.41 88.70 -25.01
CA ALA A 40 -24.13 87.82 -24.11
C ALA A 40 -23.17 86.88 -23.38
N GLN A 41 -23.43 86.65 -22.09
CA GLN A 41 -22.76 85.61 -21.31
C GLN A 41 -23.36 84.25 -21.66
N VAL A 42 -22.56 83.40 -22.30
CA VAL A 42 -23.00 82.08 -22.77
C VAL A 42 -22.06 81.00 -22.25
N LEU A 43 -22.60 79.80 -22.06
CA LEU A 43 -21.84 78.63 -21.63
C LEU A 43 -21.18 78.00 -22.86
N ALA A 44 -19.86 78.19 -23.01
CA ALA A 44 -19.10 77.48 -24.03
C ALA A 44 -18.88 76.02 -23.57
N PRO A 45 -19.07 75.02 -24.45
CA PRO A 45 -18.92 73.62 -24.07
C PRO A 45 -17.47 73.25 -23.77
N ALA A 46 -17.32 72.16 -23.02
CA ALA A 46 -16.04 71.52 -22.79
C ALA A 46 -15.47 70.94 -24.09
N SER A 47 -14.15 70.99 -24.25
CA SER A 47 -13.45 70.37 -25.37
C SER A 47 -12.67 69.15 -24.90
N TYR A 48 -12.69 68.08 -25.71
CA TYR A 48 -11.99 66.84 -25.45
C TYR A 48 -11.00 66.54 -26.57
N GLN A 49 -9.86 65.96 -26.22
CA GLN A 49 -8.90 65.42 -27.19
C GLN A 49 -8.82 63.90 -26.99
N THR A 50 -8.89 63.16 -28.09
CA THR A 50 -8.69 61.71 -28.06
C THR A 50 -7.24 61.42 -27.70
N SER A 51 -7.05 60.67 -26.62
CA SER A 51 -5.78 60.14 -26.17
C SER A 51 -5.91 58.61 -26.10
N SER A 52 -4.79 57.90 -26.10
CA SER A 52 -4.77 56.46 -25.83
C SER A 52 -4.01 56.20 -24.54
N GLU A 53 -4.61 55.45 -23.63
CA GLU A 53 -3.96 55.03 -22.38
C GLU A 53 -3.68 53.52 -22.44
N ASN A 54 -2.44 53.13 -22.13
CA ASN A 54 -2.05 51.72 -22.09
C ASN A 54 -2.51 51.10 -20.78
N VAL A 55 -3.54 50.27 -20.83
CA VAL A 55 -4.03 49.53 -19.68
C VAL A 55 -3.49 48.10 -19.75
N THR A 56 -2.94 47.60 -18.66
CA THR A 56 -2.51 46.20 -18.53
C THR A 56 -3.74 45.31 -18.49
N VAL A 57 -3.99 44.58 -19.58
CA VAL A 57 -5.12 43.65 -19.69
C VAL A 57 -4.76 42.27 -19.15
N PHE A 58 -3.46 41.96 -19.10
CA PHE A 58 -2.94 40.74 -18.50
C PHE A 58 -1.69 41.07 -17.68
N GLU A 59 -1.69 40.70 -16.40
CA GLU A 59 -0.55 40.91 -15.52
C GLU A 59 0.56 39.88 -15.80
N ALA A 60 1.80 40.23 -15.44
CA ALA A 60 2.91 39.28 -15.54
C ALA A 60 2.73 38.18 -14.50
N GLY A 61 3.02 36.93 -14.88
CA GLY A 61 2.80 35.77 -14.02
C GLY A 61 3.75 34.63 -14.32
N ALA A 62 3.77 33.63 -13.45
CA ALA A 62 4.58 32.44 -13.62
C ALA A 62 3.72 31.30 -14.20
N ALA A 63 4.16 30.71 -15.31
CA ALA A 63 3.66 29.44 -15.80
C ALA A 63 4.53 28.31 -15.26
N TYR A 64 3.90 27.28 -14.69
CA TYR A 64 4.59 26.09 -14.19
C TYR A 64 4.34 24.92 -15.14
N SER A 65 5.41 24.27 -15.57
CA SER A 65 5.35 23.00 -16.31
C SER A 65 6.03 21.91 -15.50
N THR A 66 5.31 20.82 -15.24
CA THR A 66 5.77 19.73 -14.37
C THR A 66 6.02 18.47 -15.19
N THR A 67 7.26 17.97 -15.17
CA THR A 67 7.60 16.64 -15.65
C THR A 67 7.41 15.63 -14.51
N PRO A 68 6.57 14.59 -14.68
CA PRO A 68 6.28 13.62 -13.63
C PRO A 68 7.48 12.71 -13.34
N VAL A 69 7.54 12.19 -12.11
CA VAL A 69 8.56 11.24 -11.65
C VAL A 69 8.55 9.97 -12.50
N GLN A 70 9.73 9.48 -12.89
CA GLN A 70 9.87 8.20 -13.59
C GLN A 70 10.36 7.13 -12.62
N MET A 71 9.62 6.03 -12.56
CA MET A 71 9.90 4.89 -11.70
C MET A 71 10.64 3.79 -12.46
N GLY A 72 11.78 3.38 -11.94
CA GLY A 72 12.46 2.15 -12.34
C GLY A 72 12.17 0.99 -11.40
N TYR A 73 12.47 -0.23 -11.85
CA TYR A 73 12.36 -1.44 -11.03
C TYR A 73 13.73 -2.10 -10.89
N GLY A 74 14.26 -2.12 -9.67
CA GLY A 74 15.47 -2.85 -9.32
C GLY A 74 15.16 -4.17 -8.65
N GLY A 75 15.81 -5.25 -9.05
CA GLY A 75 15.74 -6.52 -8.33
C GLY A 75 16.69 -6.55 -7.13
N ARG A 76 16.19 -6.89 -5.94
CA ARG A 76 17.06 -7.24 -4.80
C ARG A 76 16.87 -8.72 -4.47
N LYS A 77 17.95 -9.48 -4.46
CA LYS A 77 17.94 -10.85 -3.95
C LYS A 77 17.76 -10.82 -2.43
N VAL A 78 16.71 -11.45 -1.95
CA VAL A 78 16.39 -11.59 -0.53
C VAL A 78 16.44 -13.07 -0.17
N LYS A 79 17.14 -13.40 0.91
CA LYS A 79 17.18 -14.75 1.49
C LYS A 79 15.83 -15.03 2.14
N ILE A 80 15.14 -16.07 1.68
CA ILE A 80 13.82 -16.46 2.23
C ILE A 80 13.89 -17.73 3.07
N ALA A 81 14.95 -18.52 2.91
CA ALA A 81 15.21 -19.69 3.75
C ALA A 81 16.71 -19.80 4.03
N ASP A 82 17.06 -20.05 5.29
CA ASP A 82 18.44 -20.28 5.70
C ASP A 82 18.95 -21.64 5.24
N ALA A 83 20.27 -21.73 5.07
CA ALA A 83 20.92 -23.01 4.83
C ALA A 83 20.79 -23.87 6.09
N TYR A 84 20.43 -25.13 5.93
CA TYR A 84 20.32 -26.05 7.05
C TYR A 84 20.97 -27.39 6.72
N VAL A 85 21.20 -28.14 7.79
CA VAL A 85 21.89 -29.42 7.76
C VAL A 85 20.91 -30.50 8.16
N GLU A 86 20.76 -31.51 7.30
CA GLU A 86 19.97 -32.70 7.57
C GLU A 86 20.92 -33.86 7.92
N TYR A 87 20.66 -34.55 9.03
CA TYR A 87 21.43 -35.71 9.47
C TYR A 87 20.64 -36.99 9.16
N SER A 88 21.20 -37.85 8.29
CA SER A 88 20.65 -39.18 8.03
C SER A 88 21.46 -40.23 8.78
N ILE A 89 20.79 -41.02 9.62
CA ILE A 89 21.41 -42.08 10.42
C ILE A 89 21.33 -43.39 9.63
N ILE A 90 22.48 -43.91 9.21
CA ILE A 90 22.59 -45.26 8.66
C ILE A 90 22.77 -46.20 9.85
N PRO A 91 21.86 -47.17 10.07
CA PRO A 91 21.92 -48.05 11.23
C PRO A 91 23.15 -48.97 11.19
N ALA A 92 23.57 -49.42 12.37
CA ALA A 92 24.66 -50.39 12.49
C ALA A 92 24.27 -51.76 11.90
N VAL A 93 25.23 -52.40 11.23
CA VAL A 93 25.04 -53.76 10.68
C VAL A 93 25.67 -54.78 11.62
N PHE A 94 24.87 -55.75 12.03
CA PHE A 94 25.29 -56.85 12.89
C PHE A 94 25.35 -58.15 12.10
N LYS A 95 26.35 -58.99 12.38
CA LYS A 95 26.45 -60.35 11.86
C LYS A 95 26.36 -61.33 13.03
N GLU A 96 25.57 -62.37 12.84
CA GLU A 96 25.46 -63.46 13.80
C GLU A 96 26.67 -64.40 13.63
N VAL A 97 27.41 -64.58 14.72
CA VAL A 97 28.55 -65.49 14.81
C VAL A 97 28.23 -66.53 15.89
N THR A 98 28.42 -67.79 15.56
CA THR A 98 28.25 -68.91 16.49
C THR A 98 29.55 -69.14 17.25
N GLU A 99 29.47 -69.13 18.58
CA GLU A 99 30.59 -69.47 19.47
C GLU A 99 30.20 -70.69 20.31
N THR A 100 31.05 -71.71 20.30
CA THR A 100 30.85 -72.91 21.11
C THR A 100 31.35 -72.66 22.51
N ILE A 101 30.46 -72.70 23.50
CA ILE A 101 30.79 -72.51 24.91
C ILE A 101 30.63 -73.84 25.63
N GLU A 102 31.62 -74.21 26.45
CA GLU A 102 31.51 -75.33 27.37
C GLU A 102 30.60 -74.92 28.53
N VAL A 103 29.39 -75.47 28.56
CA VAL A 103 28.36 -75.12 29.56
C VAL A 103 28.55 -75.96 30.82
N GLU A 104 28.89 -77.24 30.65
CA GLU A 104 29.23 -78.12 31.75
C GLU A 104 30.54 -78.84 31.46
N ARG A 105 31.46 -78.78 32.42
CA ARG A 105 32.74 -79.49 32.35
C ARG A 105 32.54 -80.97 32.64
N GLU A 106 33.43 -81.80 32.07
CA GLU A 106 33.51 -83.21 32.42
C GLU A 106 33.70 -83.35 33.94
N ARG A 107 32.87 -84.20 34.56
CA ARG A 107 32.97 -84.47 36.00
C ARG A 107 32.78 -85.95 36.28
N VAL A 108 33.38 -86.40 37.37
CA VAL A 108 33.26 -87.78 37.85
C VAL A 108 32.37 -87.79 39.07
N GLU A 109 31.22 -88.46 38.97
CA GLU A 109 30.32 -88.70 40.10
C GLU A 109 30.64 -90.06 40.71
N ILE A 110 30.70 -90.12 42.04
CA ILE A 110 31.01 -91.34 42.78
C ILE A 110 29.72 -91.84 43.44
N GLU A 111 29.30 -93.05 43.06
CA GLU A 111 28.14 -93.71 43.66
C GLU A 111 28.61 -94.78 44.66
N THR A 112 28.14 -94.70 45.91
CA THR A 112 28.41 -95.68 46.97
C THR A 112 27.31 -96.75 47.01
N LEU A 113 27.67 -98.00 46.76
CA LEU A 113 26.75 -99.14 46.91
C LEU A 113 26.87 -99.70 48.35
N PRO A 114 25.74 -99.91 49.05
CA PRO A 114 25.76 -100.43 50.42
C PRO A 114 26.22 -101.89 50.47
N PRO A 115 26.73 -102.38 51.63
CA PRO A 115 27.10 -103.77 51.80
C PRO A 115 25.86 -104.66 51.87
N THR A 116 25.96 -105.89 51.35
CA THR A 116 24.91 -106.91 51.50
C THR A 116 25.29 -107.92 52.57
N TYR A 117 24.30 -108.47 53.26
CA TYR A 117 24.47 -109.43 54.35
C TYR A 117 23.85 -110.78 54.00
N ARG A 118 24.43 -111.86 54.52
CA ARG A 118 23.85 -113.21 54.51
C ARG A 118 23.85 -113.81 55.91
N THR A 119 22.87 -114.65 56.22
CA THR A 119 22.72 -115.29 57.54
C THR A 119 23.46 -116.62 57.63
N GLU A 120 24.26 -116.81 58.67
CA GLU A 120 24.92 -118.09 59.00
C GLU A 120 24.48 -118.57 60.40
N THR A 121 24.15 -119.86 60.53
CA THR A 121 23.75 -120.52 61.79
C THR A 121 24.92 -121.24 62.45
N LYS A 122 25.19 -120.94 63.72
CA LYS A 122 26.20 -121.64 64.54
C LYS A 122 25.55 -122.30 65.75
N ARG A 123 25.81 -123.60 65.94
CA ARG A 123 25.37 -124.35 67.13
C ARG A 123 26.30 -124.04 68.30
N ILE A 124 25.74 -123.58 69.40
CA ILE A 124 26.47 -123.29 70.63
C ILE A 124 25.96 -124.24 71.72
N LYS A 125 26.89 -124.91 72.41
CA LYS A 125 26.56 -125.78 73.54
C LYS A 125 26.18 -124.91 74.73
N VAL A 126 24.97 -125.06 75.25
CA VAL A 126 24.45 -124.22 76.33
C VAL A 126 24.59 -124.93 77.68
N LYS A 127 24.49 -126.26 77.69
CA LYS A 127 24.67 -127.07 78.90
C LYS A 127 25.52 -128.29 78.61
N GLU A 128 26.50 -128.51 79.47
CA GLU A 128 27.36 -129.69 79.43
C GLU A 128 26.58 -130.95 79.87
N ALA A 129 27.04 -132.11 79.40
CA ALA A 129 26.48 -133.40 79.78
C ALA A 129 26.80 -133.69 81.26
N THR A 130 25.79 -134.10 82.04
CA THR A 130 25.93 -134.42 83.47
C THR A 130 25.53 -135.87 83.74
N GLN A 131 25.89 -136.39 84.91
CA GLN A 131 25.50 -137.73 85.33
C GLN A 131 24.49 -137.66 86.48
N ARG A 132 23.48 -138.54 86.45
CA ARG A 132 22.48 -138.68 87.51
C ARG A 132 22.48 -140.09 88.09
N TRP A 133 22.12 -140.21 89.36
CA TRP A 133 22.10 -141.50 90.07
C TRP A 133 21.05 -142.46 89.47
N ASN A 134 21.43 -143.73 89.31
CA ASN A 134 20.56 -144.80 88.88
C ASN A 134 19.72 -145.29 90.07
N PRO A 135 18.38 -145.07 90.06
CA PRO A 135 17.51 -145.41 91.19
C PRO A 135 17.44 -146.91 91.49
N ALA A 136 17.95 -147.79 90.62
CA ALA A 136 17.98 -149.24 90.83
C ALA A 136 19.16 -149.74 91.71
N CYS A 137 20.07 -148.86 92.14
CA CYS A 137 21.15 -149.23 93.06
C CYS A 137 20.70 -149.16 94.53
N PRO A 138 20.83 -150.24 95.33
CA PRO A 138 20.47 -150.22 96.75
C PRO A 138 21.42 -149.31 97.57
N GLN A 139 20.89 -148.70 98.63
CA GLN A 139 21.65 -147.81 99.50
C GLN A 139 22.66 -148.60 100.33
N VAL A 140 23.95 -148.47 100.01
CA VAL A 140 25.02 -149.03 100.83
C VAL A 140 25.24 -148.07 102.01
N GLN A 141 24.89 -148.46 103.24
CA GLN A 141 25.39 -147.80 104.44
C GLN A 141 26.83 -148.27 104.66
N SER A 142 27.76 -147.55 104.05
CA SER A 142 29.20 -147.82 104.11
C SER A 142 29.79 -147.23 105.40
N ASP A 143 30.02 -148.08 106.40
CA ASP A 143 30.86 -147.76 107.56
C ASP A 143 32.33 -148.19 107.37
N THR A 144 32.70 -148.56 106.14
CA THR A 144 34.08 -148.74 105.68
C THR A 144 34.12 -148.42 104.19
N GLY A 145 35.09 -147.61 103.75
CA GLY A 145 35.14 -146.95 102.43
C GLY A 145 35.14 -147.87 101.21
N GLN A 146 33.97 -148.38 100.84
CA GLN A 146 33.75 -149.19 99.64
C GLN A 146 33.13 -148.32 98.52
N GLN A 147 33.83 -148.23 97.40
CA GLN A 147 33.54 -147.36 96.25
C GLN A 147 32.27 -147.81 95.47
N VAL A 148 31.43 -146.84 95.08
CA VAL A 148 30.13 -147.08 94.41
C VAL A 148 30.33 -147.68 93.01
N PRO A 149 29.61 -148.76 92.64
CA PRO A 149 29.73 -149.37 91.33
C PRO A 149 29.34 -148.42 90.16
N PRO A 150 30.07 -148.46 89.04
CA PRO A 150 29.91 -147.52 87.92
C PRO A 150 28.56 -147.60 87.19
N TYR A 151 27.79 -148.68 87.35
CA TYR A 151 26.42 -148.77 86.78
C TYR A 151 25.39 -147.90 87.52
N CYS A 152 25.80 -147.22 88.59
CA CYS A 152 24.95 -146.33 89.37
C CYS A 152 24.91 -144.88 88.86
N LEU A 153 25.63 -144.52 87.78
CA LEU A 153 25.65 -143.17 87.19
C LEU A 153 25.22 -143.21 85.71
N LEU A 154 24.08 -142.62 85.37
CA LEU A 154 23.57 -142.49 84.00
C LEU A 154 23.85 -141.10 83.44
N ALA A 155 24.43 -141.01 82.24
CA ALA A 155 24.77 -139.74 81.58
C ALA A 155 23.56 -139.12 80.84
N VAL A 156 23.31 -137.83 81.05
CA VAL A 156 22.36 -136.99 80.32
C VAL A 156 23.14 -136.18 79.29
N PRO A 157 22.81 -136.24 77.98
CA PRO A 157 23.58 -135.58 76.93
C PRO A 157 23.48 -134.06 76.98
N ALA A 158 24.53 -133.39 76.48
CA ALA A 158 24.63 -131.95 76.39
C ALA A 158 23.57 -131.34 75.45
N GLU A 159 23.06 -130.17 75.83
CA GLU A 159 22.04 -129.43 75.07
C GLU A 159 22.70 -128.30 74.25
N TYR A 160 22.32 -128.18 72.98
CA TYR A 160 22.84 -127.18 72.04
C TYR A 160 21.70 -126.30 71.52
N THR A 161 21.93 -124.99 71.40
CA THR A 161 21.01 -124.06 70.71
C THR A 161 21.69 -123.49 69.47
N GLU A 162 20.94 -123.29 68.40
CA GLU A 162 21.46 -122.66 67.18
C GLU A 162 21.23 -121.14 67.25
N VAL A 163 22.27 -120.36 67.01
CA VAL A 163 22.19 -118.89 66.94
C VAL A 163 22.53 -118.46 65.52
N THR A 164 21.66 -117.68 64.91
CA THR A 164 21.87 -117.03 63.61
C THR A 164 22.64 -115.73 63.76
N ARG A 165 23.66 -115.51 62.92
CA ARG A 165 24.41 -114.25 62.81
C ARG A 165 24.44 -113.82 61.34
N GLU A 166 24.25 -112.53 61.08
CA GLU A 166 24.47 -111.94 59.76
C GLU A 166 25.96 -111.62 59.54
N VAL A 167 26.49 -112.03 58.40
CA VAL A 167 27.87 -111.75 57.96
C VAL A 167 27.81 -110.98 56.64
N ILE A 168 28.72 -110.01 56.47
CA ILE A 168 28.86 -109.24 55.22
C ILE A 168 29.24 -110.20 54.10
N ASP A 169 28.43 -110.24 53.04
CA ASP A 169 28.65 -111.06 51.86
C ASP A 169 29.40 -110.27 50.78
N THR A 170 28.93 -109.06 50.48
CA THR A 170 29.67 -108.12 49.62
C THR A 170 29.93 -106.81 50.37
N PRO A 171 31.19 -106.34 50.44
CA PRO A 171 31.51 -105.10 51.11
C PRO A 171 31.02 -103.90 50.30
N ALA A 172 30.80 -102.79 51.00
CA ALA A 172 30.48 -101.52 50.36
C ALA A 172 31.58 -101.15 49.36
N ARG A 173 31.19 -100.73 48.17
CA ARG A 173 32.13 -100.30 47.12
C ARG A 173 31.65 -99.05 46.42
N THR A 174 32.58 -98.31 45.84
CA THR A 174 32.30 -97.12 45.06
C THR A 174 32.50 -97.38 43.57
N ILE A 175 31.61 -96.82 42.76
CA ILE A 175 31.74 -96.83 41.29
C ILE A 175 31.86 -95.37 40.82
N LYS A 176 32.80 -95.12 39.90
CA LYS A 176 33.00 -93.81 39.29
C LYS A 176 32.24 -93.74 37.97
N LYS A 177 31.32 -92.79 37.83
CA LYS A 177 30.61 -92.49 36.58
C LYS A 177 31.15 -91.19 36.00
N ILE A 178 31.74 -91.26 34.81
CA ILE A 178 32.24 -90.08 34.09
C ILE A 178 31.07 -89.48 33.30
N ILE A 179 30.75 -88.21 33.57
CA ILE A 179 29.77 -87.42 32.83
C ILE A 179 30.56 -86.55 31.85
N PRO A 180 30.40 -86.73 30.52
CA PRO A 180 31.19 -86.00 29.53
C PRO A 180 30.83 -84.51 29.52
N ALA A 181 31.79 -83.68 29.08
CA ALA A 181 31.58 -82.25 28.92
C ALA A 181 30.45 -81.95 27.92
N ARG A 182 29.56 -81.01 28.26
CA ARG A 182 28.47 -80.55 27.41
C ARG A 182 28.79 -79.17 26.86
N THR A 183 28.87 -79.08 25.55
CA THR A 183 29.03 -77.81 24.84
C THR A 183 27.71 -77.37 24.22
N GLU A 184 27.46 -76.07 24.24
CA GLU A 184 26.33 -75.45 23.53
C GLU A 184 26.85 -74.35 22.60
N THR A 185 26.22 -74.20 21.45
CA THR A 185 26.52 -73.11 20.51
C THR A 185 25.64 -71.93 20.79
N VAL A 186 26.25 -70.80 21.16
CA VAL A 186 25.52 -69.55 21.42
C VAL A 186 25.71 -68.62 20.23
N ILE A 187 24.60 -68.05 19.76
CA ILE A 187 24.60 -67.04 18.70
C ILE A 187 24.85 -65.68 19.34
N ARG A 188 25.93 -65.01 18.95
CA ARG A 188 26.22 -63.64 19.37
C ARG A 188 26.24 -62.71 18.15
N LYS A 189 25.56 -61.56 18.27
CA LYS A 189 25.57 -60.49 17.26
C LYS A 189 26.84 -59.66 17.42
N VAL A 190 27.76 -59.80 16.48
CA VAL A 190 28.98 -59.01 16.41
C VAL A 190 28.74 -57.81 15.49
N LEU A 191 29.14 -56.63 15.95
CA LEU A 191 29.07 -55.38 15.18
C LEU A 191 30.06 -55.46 14.01
N VAL A 192 29.55 -55.47 12.76
CA VAL A 192 30.39 -55.47 11.56
C VAL A 192 30.64 -54.05 11.09
N GLU A 193 29.58 -53.25 11.01
CA GLU A 193 29.68 -51.84 10.63
C GLU A 193 28.97 -50.97 11.68
N PRO A 194 29.67 -50.00 12.28
CA PRO A 194 29.05 -49.06 13.21
C PRO A 194 28.06 -48.15 12.50
N ALA A 195 27.08 -47.62 13.24
CA ALA A 195 26.15 -46.65 12.72
C ALA A 195 26.90 -45.41 12.21
N LYS A 196 26.49 -44.89 11.05
CA LYS A 196 27.12 -43.73 10.42
C LYS A 196 26.11 -42.60 10.31
N VAL A 197 26.55 -41.37 10.59
CA VAL A 197 25.73 -40.18 10.39
C VAL A 197 26.22 -39.47 9.13
N VAL A 198 25.36 -39.39 8.12
CA VAL A 198 25.65 -38.65 6.90
C VAL A 198 25.04 -37.25 7.02
N ARG A 199 25.90 -36.23 6.90
CA ARG A 199 25.51 -34.82 6.90
C ARG A 199 25.18 -34.39 5.47
N LYS A 200 23.94 -33.95 5.22
CA LYS A 200 23.51 -33.37 3.95
C LYS A 200 23.27 -31.88 4.11
N GLU A 201 24.00 -31.07 3.34
CA GLU A 201 23.87 -29.61 3.38
C GLU A 201 22.89 -29.13 2.32
N MET A 202 21.90 -28.35 2.74
CA MET A 202 20.91 -27.74 1.86
C MET A 202 21.21 -26.25 1.77
N PRO A 203 21.40 -25.69 0.57
CA PRO A 203 21.81 -24.30 0.42
C PRO A 203 20.66 -23.36 0.79
N ALA A 204 21.03 -22.14 1.20
CA ALA A 204 20.07 -21.06 1.44
C ALA A 204 19.33 -20.71 0.13
N VAL A 205 18.02 -20.50 0.24
CA VAL A 205 17.17 -20.17 -0.91
C VAL A 205 16.98 -18.66 -0.99
N TYR A 206 17.22 -18.10 -2.18
CA TYR A 206 17.08 -16.68 -2.48
C TYR A 206 15.96 -16.46 -3.50
N THR A 207 15.16 -15.42 -3.29
CA THR A 207 14.20 -14.92 -4.28
C THR A 207 14.54 -13.48 -4.67
N THR A 208 14.20 -13.08 -5.90
CA THR A 208 14.41 -11.71 -6.36
C THR A 208 13.11 -10.93 -6.23
N VAL A 209 13.07 -9.99 -5.30
CA VAL A 209 11.94 -9.08 -5.13
C VAL A 209 12.19 -7.86 -6.02
N LYS A 210 11.19 -7.47 -6.83
CA LYS A 210 11.22 -6.23 -7.61
C LYS A 210 10.88 -5.06 -6.69
N LEU A 211 11.83 -4.16 -6.46
CA LEU A 211 11.60 -2.92 -5.73
C LEU A 211 11.49 -1.76 -6.70
N ALA A 212 10.43 -0.95 -6.54
CA ALA A 212 10.29 0.30 -7.26
C ALA A 212 11.31 1.33 -6.71
N ARG A 213 12.04 1.99 -7.60
CA ARG A 213 13.02 3.03 -7.28
C ARG A 213 12.76 4.22 -8.18
N VAL A 214 12.91 5.43 -7.65
CA VAL A 214 12.87 6.66 -8.46
C VAL A 214 14.14 6.71 -9.32
N GLU A 215 13.98 6.63 -10.65
CA GLU A 215 15.08 6.79 -11.60
C GLU A 215 15.29 8.26 -11.98
N GLN A 216 14.20 8.98 -12.20
CA GLN A 216 14.24 10.42 -12.47
C GLN A 216 13.22 11.14 -11.57
N PRO A 217 13.67 12.10 -10.73
CA PRO A 217 12.78 12.86 -9.86
C PRO A 217 11.88 13.79 -10.70
N SER A 218 10.75 14.20 -10.12
CA SER A 218 9.88 15.20 -10.75
C SER A 218 10.63 16.53 -10.91
N LYS A 219 10.43 17.19 -12.05
CA LYS A 219 11.02 18.50 -12.32
C LYS A 219 9.92 19.51 -12.59
N VAL A 220 9.99 20.66 -11.93
CA VAL A 220 9.12 21.80 -12.19
C VAL A 220 9.95 22.86 -12.90
N VAL A 221 9.47 23.32 -14.05
CA VAL A 221 10.06 24.42 -14.81
C VAL A 221 9.13 25.61 -14.69
N THR A 222 9.67 26.72 -14.21
CA THR A 222 8.95 27.99 -14.11
C THR A 222 9.32 28.86 -15.31
N THR A 223 8.31 29.30 -16.07
CA THR A 223 8.48 30.22 -17.20
C THR A 223 7.73 31.52 -16.89
N GLN A 224 8.43 32.66 -17.01
CA GLN A 224 7.83 33.97 -16.79
C GLN A 224 7.01 34.39 -18.01
N LEU A 225 5.72 34.69 -17.80
CA LEU A 225 4.82 35.25 -18.81
C LEU A 225 4.81 36.78 -18.68
N PRO A 226 5.08 37.52 -19.77
CA PRO A 226 5.06 38.98 -19.73
C PRO A 226 3.63 39.52 -19.64
N ALA A 227 3.50 40.70 -19.02
CA ALA A 227 2.26 41.45 -19.01
C ALA A 227 1.88 41.90 -20.44
N LYS A 228 0.58 41.90 -20.75
CA LYS A 228 0.05 42.39 -22.02
C LYS A 228 -0.73 43.67 -21.79
N THR A 229 -0.38 44.72 -22.54
CA THR A 229 -1.06 46.01 -22.51
C THR A 229 -1.92 46.21 -23.76
N GLN A 230 -3.02 46.93 -23.59
CA GLN A 230 -3.87 47.36 -24.69
C GLN A 230 -4.10 48.87 -24.57
N ALA A 231 -3.98 49.57 -25.71
CA ALA A 231 -4.27 50.99 -25.81
C ALA A 231 -5.79 51.20 -25.90
N ILE A 232 -6.39 51.73 -24.83
CA ILE A 232 -7.81 52.06 -24.79
C ILE A 232 -7.97 53.54 -25.15
N PRO A 233 -8.83 53.90 -26.11
CA PRO A 233 -9.11 55.30 -26.42
C PRO A 233 -9.83 55.96 -25.26
N SER A 234 -9.31 57.10 -24.80
CA SER A 234 -9.90 57.93 -23.75
C SER A 234 -10.04 59.38 -24.23
N HIS A 235 -11.14 60.02 -23.87
CA HIS A 235 -11.37 61.44 -24.17
C HIS A 235 -10.90 62.27 -22.99
N LYS A 236 -9.70 62.85 -23.10
CA LYS A 236 -9.17 63.73 -22.05
C LYS A 236 -9.72 65.13 -22.25
N GLN A 237 -10.37 65.66 -21.23
CA GLN A 237 -10.86 67.04 -21.23
C GLN A 237 -9.66 68.00 -21.32
N THR A 238 -9.60 68.77 -22.41
CA THR A 238 -8.56 69.79 -22.62
C THR A 238 -8.99 71.14 -22.08
N ARG A 239 -10.30 71.44 -22.11
CA ARG A 239 -10.87 72.66 -21.53
C ARG A 239 -12.25 72.39 -20.94
N PRO A 240 -12.55 72.81 -19.69
CA PRO A 240 -13.89 72.73 -19.13
C PRO A 240 -14.86 73.69 -19.80
N GLU A 241 -16.14 73.44 -19.58
CA GLU A 241 -17.20 74.41 -19.83
C GLU A 241 -16.95 75.68 -19.02
N ARG A 242 -17.15 76.84 -19.65
CA ARG A 242 -16.92 78.14 -19.00
C ARG A 242 -17.85 79.18 -19.59
N ILE A 243 -18.22 80.14 -18.75
CA ILE A 243 -18.95 81.32 -19.18
C ILE A 243 -17.98 82.20 -20.00
N VAL A 244 -18.38 82.52 -21.23
CA VAL A 244 -17.66 83.42 -22.14
C VAL A 244 -18.59 84.52 -22.63
N GLN A 245 -18.00 85.65 -23.00
CA GLN A 245 -18.72 86.74 -23.65
C GLN A 245 -18.68 86.50 -25.17
N MET A 246 -19.84 86.37 -25.81
CA MET A 246 -19.93 86.18 -27.25
C MET A 246 -20.97 87.12 -27.87
N PRO A 247 -20.75 87.53 -29.13
CA PRO A 247 -21.74 88.31 -29.86
C PRO A 247 -22.98 87.44 -30.14
N ALA A 248 -24.14 87.96 -29.75
CA ALA A 248 -25.45 87.35 -29.93
C ALA A 248 -26.47 88.41 -30.34
N LEU A 249 -27.60 88.01 -30.92
CA LEU A 249 -28.71 88.94 -31.15
C LEU A 249 -29.34 89.33 -29.81
N CYS A 250 -29.57 90.62 -29.59
CA CYS A 250 -30.20 91.09 -28.37
C CYS A 250 -31.67 90.69 -28.34
N GLU A 251 -32.09 89.93 -27.33
CA GLU A 251 -33.44 89.36 -27.26
C GLU A 251 -34.57 90.40 -27.33
N THR A 252 -34.31 91.63 -26.87
CA THR A 252 -35.27 92.74 -26.88
C THR A 252 -35.44 93.41 -28.23
N SER A 253 -34.54 93.16 -29.19
CA SER A 253 -34.55 93.82 -30.51
C SER A 253 -34.53 92.85 -31.68
N VAL A 254 -34.55 91.53 -31.46
CA VAL A 254 -34.63 90.54 -32.54
C VAL A 254 -35.96 90.67 -33.28
N SER A 255 -35.89 90.71 -34.62
CA SER A 255 -37.09 90.79 -35.45
C SER A 255 -37.94 89.51 -35.36
N HIS A 256 -39.25 89.68 -35.50
CA HIS A 256 -40.20 88.56 -35.56
C HIS A 256 -39.87 87.57 -36.69
N ASP A 257 -39.45 88.07 -37.85
CA ASP A 257 -39.06 87.25 -39.01
C ASP A 257 -37.82 86.40 -38.69
N THR A 258 -36.81 86.99 -38.05
CA THR A 258 -35.61 86.28 -37.61
C THR A 258 -35.94 85.14 -36.63
N ILE A 259 -36.90 85.35 -35.72
CA ILE A 259 -37.35 84.30 -34.78
C ILE A 259 -38.16 83.22 -35.51
N LEU A 260 -39.02 83.58 -36.49
CA LEU A 260 -39.76 82.61 -37.30
C LEU A 260 -38.81 81.70 -38.08
N GLN A 261 -37.79 82.28 -38.72
CA GLN A 261 -36.77 81.52 -39.43
C GLN A 261 -35.99 80.60 -38.48
N LEU A 262 -35.59 81.12 -37.31
CA LEU A 262 -34.94 80.32 -36.27
C LEU A 262 -35.81 79.13 -35.83
N GLN A 263 -37.07 79.36 -35.50
CA GLN A 263 -38.00 78.30 -35.11
C GLN A 263 -38.22 77.29 -36.23
N GLY A 264 -38.37 77.74 -37.47
CA GLY A 264 -38.51 76.88 -38.64
C GLY A 264 -37.30 75.95 -38.83
N HIS A 265 -36.09 76.49 -38.74
CA HIS A 265 -34.86 75.68 -38.83
C HIS A 265 -34.69 74.73 -37.64
N LEU A 266 -34.97 75.19 -36.41
CA LEU A 266 -34.95 74.33 -35.23
C LEU A 266 -36.00 73.22 -35.31
N GLN A 267 -37.15 73.48 -35.93
CA GLN A 267 -38.20 72.49 -36.15
C GLN A 267 -37.79 71.46 -37.20
N GLN A 268 -37.21 71.90 -38.32
CA GLN A 268 -36.67 71.01 -39.37
C GLN A 268 -35.61 70.06 -38.82
N GLN A 269 -34.78 70.53 -37.89
CA GLN A 269 -33.76 69.74 -37.22
C GLN A 269 -34.30 68.91 -36.05
N GLY A 270 -35.61 68.96 -35.78
CA GLY A 270 -36.29 68.16 -34.74
C GLY A 270 -36.19 68.71 -33.31
N TYR A 271 -35.62 69.90 -33.12
CA TYR A 271 -35.42 70.50 -31.80
C TYR A 271 -36.64 71.29 -31.29
N TYR A 272 -37.46 71.84 -32.20
CA TYR A 272 -38.64 72.64 -31.86
C TYR A 272 -39.95 71.91 -32.20
N GLN A 273 -40.81 71.74 -31.20
CA GLN A 273 -42.07 70.97 -31.30
C GLN A 273 -43.34 71.85 -31.28
N GLY A 274 -43.18 73.17 -31.42
CA GLY A 274 -44.29 74.12 -31.49
C GLY A 274 -44.59 74.56 -32.93
N THR A 275 -45.65 75.33 -33.10
CA THR A 275 -45.88 76.06 -34.36
C THR A 275 -44.97 77.28 -34.39
N PRO A 276 -44.17 77.52 -35.44
CA PRO A 276 -43.38 78.74 -35.56
C PRO A 276 -44.28 79.98 -35.49
N ASP A 277 -44.15 80.73 -34.40
CA ASP A 277 -44.99 81.87 -34.04
C ASP A 277 -44.19 83.18 -33.97
N GLY A 278 -42.89 83.15 -34.22
CA GLY A 278 -41.99 84.31 -34.22
C GLY A 278 -41.77 84.91 -32.82
N VAL A 279 -42.07 84.14 -31.76
CA VAL A 279 -41.92 84.57 -30.37
C VAL A 279 -40.79 83.79 -29.68
N LEU A 280 -39.85 84.52 -29.06
CA LEU A 280 -38.77 83.94 -28.26
C LEU A 280 -39.25 83.49 -26.87
N GLY A 281 -40.17 82.52 -26.85
CA GLY A 281 -40.72 81.92 -25.64
C GLY A 281 -39.87 80.79 -25.05
N PRO A 282 -40.30 80.19 -23.92
CA PRO A 282 -39.58 79.10 -23.25
C PRO A 282 -39.33 77.88 -24.16
N LYS A 283 -40.28 77.54 -25.04
CA LYS A 283 -40.13 76.43 -25.99
C LYS A 283 -39.02 76.71 -27.02
N THR A 284 -38.97 77.93 -27.54
CA THR A 284 -37.95 78.37 -28.50
C THR A 284 -36.56 78.37 -27.86
N ARG A 285 -36.45 78.87 -26.62
CA ARG A 285 -35.20 78.88 -25.85
C ARG A 285 -34.70 77.46 -25.54
N ALA A 286 -35.59 76.57 -25.09
CA ALA A 286 -35.23 75.18 -24.82
C ALA A 286 -34.77 74.44 -26.09
N ALA A 287 -35.46 74.67 -27.22
CA ALA A 287 -35.06 74.12 -28.51
C ALA A 287 -33.69 74.63 -28.97
N LEU A 288 -33.46 75.94 -28.83
CA LEU A 288 -32.19 76.59 -29.16
C LEU A 288 -31.05 76.05 -28.29
N THR A 289 -31.23 75.96 -26.97
CA THR A 289 -30.22 75.42 -26.05
C THR A 289 -29.85 73.98 -26.40
N ARG A 290 -30.85 73.12 -26.64
CA ARG A 290 -30.58 71.72 -27.05
C ARG A 290 -29.85 71.64 -28.38
N TYR A 291 -30.21 72.48 -29.34
CA TYR A 291 -29.50 72.56 -30.61
C TYR A 291 -28.04 72.98 -30.40
N GLN A 292 -27.80 73.99 -29.57
CA GLN A 292 -26.47 74.49 -29.25
C GLN A 292 -25.62 73.41 -28.57
N GLU A 293 -26.14 72.74 -27.55
CA GLU A 293 -25.46 71.66 -26.82
C GLU A 293 -25.09 70.48 -27.73
N ASN A 294 -26.05 70.00 -28.53
CA ASN A 294 -25.83 68.86 -29.43
C ASN A 294 -24.84 69.16 -30.56
N ASN A 295 -24.70 70.43 -30.94
CA ASN A 295 -23.75 70.87 -31.96
C ASN A 295 -22.44 71.43 -31.38
N GLN A 296 -22.22 71.31 -30.07
CA GLN A 296 -21.04 71.85 -29.38
C GLN A 296 -20.84 73.36 -29.59
N LEU A 297 -21.94 74.12 -29.62
CA LEU A 297 -21.97 75.58 -29.70
C LEU A 297 -22.19 76.19 -28.31
N ALA A 298 -21.85 77.46 -28.16
CA ALA A 298 -22.10 78.16 -26.90
C ALA A 298 -23.60 78.38 -26.64
N ALA A 299 -24.07 77.93 -25.48
CA ALA A 299 -25.48 77.91 -25.11
C ALA A 299 -25.91 79.07 -24.22
N GLY A 300 -27.15 79.56 -24.39
CA GLY A 300 -27.78 80.54 -23.50
C GLY A 300 -28.22 81.86 -24.13
N ALA A 301 -27.90 82.10 -25.41
CA ALA A 301 -28.38 83.25 -26.19
C ALA A 301 -28.44 82.88 -27.68
N ILE A 302 -29.05 83.73 -28.52
CA ILE A 302 -29.01 83.57 -29.99
C ILE A 302 -27.65 84.03 -30.51
N THR A 303 -26.61 83.21 -30.29
CA THR A 303 -25.23 83.56 -30.67
C THR A 303 -25.07 83.61 -32.19
N LEU A 304 -24.19 84.48 -32.67
CA LEU A 304 -23.89 84.57 -34.11
C LEU A 304 -23.32 83.26 -34.66
N GLU A 305 -22.60 82.49 -33.85
CA GLU A 305 -22.13 81.15 -34.22
C GLU A 305 -23.29 80.19 -34.53
N THR A 306 -24.35 80.22 -33.71
CA THR A 306 -25.56 79.43 -33.94
C THR A 306 -26.25 79.84 -35.22
N LEU A 307 -26.39 81.15 -35.48
CA LEU A 307 -27.01 81.64 -36.71
C LEU A 307 -26.23 81.24 -37.96
N ARG A 308 -24.89 81.31 -37.93
CA ARG A 308 -24.04 80.84 -39.03
C ARG A 308 -24.18 79.34 -39.25
N LYS A 309 -24.24 78.54 -38.18
CA LYS A 309 -24.44 77.09 -38.26
C LYS A 309 -25.80 76.71 -38.83
N LEU A 310 -26.83 77.52 -38.54
CA LEU A 310 -28.19 77.36 -39.07
C LEU A 310 -28.39 78.02 -40.45
N HIS A 311 -27.38 78.70 -40.99
CA HIS A 311 -27.43 79.44 -42.25
C HIS A 311 -28.47 80.58 -42.27
N LEU A 312 -28.70 81.22 -41.12
CA LEU A 312 -29.69 82.30 -40.95
C LEU A 312 -29.10 83.71 -41.08
N ARG A 313 -27.76 83.85 -41.12
CA ARG A 313 -27.04 85.10 -41.43
C ARG A 313 -25.52 84.87 -41.56
#